data_AF-A0A820PVR8-F1
#
_entry.id   AF-A0A820PVR8-F1
#
_cell.length_a   1.000
_cell.length_b   1.000
_cell.length_c   1.000
_cell.angle_alpha   90.00
_cell.angle_beta   90.00
_cell.angle_gamma   90.00
#
_symmetry.space_group_name_H-M   'P 1'
#
loop_
_entity.id
_entity.type
_entity.pdbx_description
1 polymer ?
#
loop_
_entity_poly.entity_id
_entity_poly.type
_entity_poly.pdbx_seq_one_letter_code
_entity_poly.pdbx_strand_id
1 'polypeptide(L)'
;MRHTFYELFQLGYNATDLLKWYVPIDDVEQYAAYLANNSDNMSDLNDNFICNCSHPSIFGHYCEYQLYQGETISEAIERQFRHRQTNMFGSQMHERRSCYTMLDTCDSGLLCLDWRQICDGEQNCIYGIDEDNCDKLEFNECEENEYRCANGMCIPGEYFLDGK
;
A
#
# COMPACT_ATOMS: atom_id res chain seq x y z
N MET A 1 -11.70 14.18 7.43
CA MET A 1 -13.04 13.78 6.94
C MET A 1 -12.84 13.09 5.59
N ARG A 2 -13.30 11.84 5.43
CA ARG A 2 -13.12 11.03 4.21
C ARG A 2 -14.21 11.39 3.20
N HIS A 3 -13.82 11.57 1.93
CA HIS A 3 -14.72 11.86 0.82
C HIS A 3 -14.41 10.98 -0.38
N THR A 4 -15.43 10.36 -0.98
CA THR A 4 -15.22 9.61 -2.23
C THR A 4 -14.96 10.56 -3.40
N PHE A 5 -14.36 10.07 -4.47
CA PHE A 5 -14.18 10.87 -5.69
C PHE A 5 -15.53 11.38 -6.24
N TYR A 6 -16.56 10.53 -6.19
CA TYR A 6 -17.92 10.92 -6.60
C TYR A 6 -18.47 12.06 -5.74
N GLU A 7 -18.34 11.98 -4.41
CA GLU A 7 -18.79 13.06 -3.52
C GLU A 7 -18.07 14.38 -3.80
N LEU A 8 -16.74 14.35 -3.98
CA LEU A 8 -15.96 15.53 -4.31
C LEU A 8 -16.40 16.17 -5.63
N PHE A 9 -16.69 15.33 -6.63
CA PHE A 9 -17.19 15.78 -7.92
C PHE A 9 -18.58 16.43 -7.80
N GLN A 10 -19.50 15.81 -7.06
CA GLN A 10 -20.82 16.39 -6.80
C GLN A 10 -20.74 17.72 -6.05
N LEU A 11 -19.75 17.87 -5.17
CA LEU A 11 -19.49 19.11 -4.42
C LEU A 11 -18.72 20.18 -5.24
N GLY A 12 -18.29 19.85 -6.46
CA GLY A 12 -17.60 20.79 -7.36
C GLY A 12 -16.17 21.12 -6.96
N TYR A 13 -15.49 20.23 -6.23
CA TYR A 13 -14.06 20.41 -5.92
C TYR A 13 -13.19 20.13 -7.15
N ASN A 14 -12.17 20.97 -7.37
CA ASN A 14 -11.13 20.69 -8.36
C ASN A 14 -9.91 20.05 -7.70
N ALA A 15 -9.07 19.37 -8.49
CA ALA A 15 -7.83 18.76 -8.01
C ALA A 15 -6.92 19.75 -7.25
N THR A 16 -6.83 21.00 -7.70
CA THR A 16 -6.04 22.04 -7.04
C THR A 16 -6.57 22.44 -5.66
N ASP A 17 -7.87 22.29 -5.40
CA ASP A 17 -8.44 22.61 -4.09
C ASP A 17 -8.02 21.59 -3.04
N LEU A 18 -7.80 20.34 -3.47
CA LEU A 18 -7.40 19.23 -2.61
C LEU A 18 -5.95 19.34 -2.14
N LEU A 19 -5.10 20.09 -2.84
CA LEU A 19 -3.74 20.41 -2.38
C LEU A 19 -3.74 21.15 -1.04
N LYS A 20 -4.82 21.89 -0.72
CA LYS A 20 -4.96 22.60 0.56
C LYS A 20 -5.26 21.66 1.73
N TRP A 21 -5.59 20.40 1.44
CA TRP A 21 -5.91 19.38 2.44
C TRP A 21 -4.71 18.51 2.81
N TYR A 22 -3.51 18.83 2.29
CA TYR A 22 -2.26 18.09 2.55
C TYR A 22 -2.35 16.61 2.13
N VAL A 23 -3.14 16.38 1.08
CA VAL A 23 -3.35 15.08 0.44
C VAL A 23 -2.10 14.71 -0.39
N PRO A 24 -1.70 13.44 -0.44
CA PRO A 24 -0.63 12.98 -1.32
C PRO A 24 -0.87 13.37 -2.78
N ILE A 25 0.21 13.73 -3.49
CA ILE A 25 0.09 14.19 -4.88
C ILE A 25 -0.50 13.11 -5.80
N ASP A 26 -0.15 11.84 -5.56
CA ASP A 26 -0.66 10.70 -6.32
C ASP A 26 -2.20 10.61 -6.27
N ASP A 27 -2.80 10.88 -5.10
CA ASP A 27 -4.25 10.88 -4.93
C ASP A 27 -4.91 12.05 -5.67
N VAL A 28 -4.25 13.23 -5.67
CA VAL A 28 -4.70 14.42 -6.39
C VAL A 28 -4.64 14.21 -7.90
N GLU A 29 -3.59 13.56 -8.40
CA GLU A 29 -3.44 13.19 -9.81
C GLU A 29 -4.50 12.18 -10.24
N GLN A 30 -4.76 11.16 -9.43
CA GLN A 30 -5.85 10.21 -9.68
C GLN A 30 -7.21 10.90 -9.75
N TYR A 31 -7.48 11.87 -8.86
CA TYR A 31 -8.71 12.64 -8.91
C TYR A 31 -8.78 13.55 -10.15
N ALA A 32 -7.67 14.15 -10.56
CA ALA A 32 -7.61 14.92 -11.81
C ALA A 32 -7.91 14.05 -13.03
N ALA A 33 -7.38 12.83 -13.07
CA ALA A 33 -7.69 11.84 -14.11
C ALA A 33 -9.17 11.42 -14.08
N TYR A 34 -9.75 11.25 -12.89
CA TYR A 34 -11.19 10.97 -12.72
C TYR A 34 -12.06 12.09 -13.31
N LEU A 35 -11.71 13.36 -13.08
CA LEU A 35 -12.42 14.51 -13.65
C LEU A 35 -12.31 14.57 -15.19
N ALA A 36 -11.17 14.16 -15.76
CA ALA A 36 -10.93 14.21 -17.20
C ALA A 36 -11.68 13.13 -18.00
N ASN A 37 -11.89 11.94 -17.42
CA ASN A 37 -12.42 10.77 -18.12
C ASN A 37 -13.96 10.61 -18.06
N ASN A 38 -14.71 11.62 -17.58
CA ASN A 38 -16.18 11.64 -17.52
C ASN A 38 -16.81 10.32 -17.02
N SER A 39 -16.53 9.92 -15.76
CA SER A 39 -17.29 8.97 -14.90
C SER A 39 -17.84 7.62 -15.44
N ASP A 40 -17.77 7.30 -16.74
CA ASP A 40 -18.62 6.29 -17.38
C ASP A 40 -17.94 4.93 -17.53
N ASN A 41 -16.62 4.81 -17.31
CA ASN A 41 -15.89 3.54 -17.47
C ASN A 41 -14.78 3.36 -16.42
N MET A 42 -15.09 3.43 -15.12
CA MET A 42 -14.14 2.93 -14.12
C MET A 42 -14.84 2.38 -12.89
N SER A 43 -15.33 1.15 -13.00
CA SER A 43 -15.78 0.33 -11.86
C SER A 43 -14.70 0.17 -10.79
N ASP A 44 -13.43 0.34 -11.15
CA ASP A 44 -12.26 0.16 -10.26
C ASP A 44 -11.94 1.38 -9.40
N LEU A 45 -12.57 2.55 -9.62
CA LEU A 45 -12.35 3.77 -8.82
C LEU A 45 -13.43 4.01 -7.75
N ASN A 46 -14.40 3.11 -7.60
CA ASN A 46 -15.52 3.31 -6.67
C ASN A 46 -15.08 3.33 -5.20
N ASP A 47 -13.94 2.73 -4.89
CA ASP A 47 -13.34 2.74 -3.55
C ASP A 47 -12.34 3.89 -3.35
N ASN A 48 -12.06 4.71 -4.37
CA ASN A 48 -11.13 5.83 -4.23
C ASN A 48 -11.75 6.96 -3.42
N PHE A 49 -11.00 7.41 -2.43
CA PHE A 49 -11.39 8.49 -1.54
C PHE A 49 -10.18 9.38 -1.22
N ILE A 50 -10.49 10.55 -0.69
CA ILE A 50 -9.52 11.53 -0.22
C ILE A 50 -9.91 11.96 1.18
N CYS A 51 -8.93 12.07 2.06
CA CYS A 51 -9.13 12.58 3.39
C CYS A 51 -8.81 14.07 3.49
N ASN A 52 -9.81 14.87 3.88
CA ASN A 52 -9.59 16.23 4.33
C ASN A 52 -8.97 16.21 5.74
N CYS A 53 -7.65 16.42 5.83
CA CYS A 53 -6.94 16.44 7.10
C CYS A 53 -7.21 17.75 7.86
N SER A 54 -7.68 17.65 9.10
CA SER A 54 -8.15 18.81 9.88
C SER A 54 -7.04 19.72 10.41
N HIS A 55 -5.76 19.36 10.23
CA HIS A 55 -4.62 20.12 10.73
C HIS A 55 -3.47 20.16 9.71
N PRO A 56 -2.79 21.30 9.50
CA PRO A 56 -1.71 21.46 8.51
C PRO A 56 -0.51 20.53 8.70
N SER A 57 -0.32 20.08 9.93
CA SER A 57 0.77 19.16 10.26
C SER A 57 0.42 17.69 9.97
N ILE A 58 -0.83 17.39 9.63
CA ILE A 58 -1.34 16.03 9.44
C ILE A 58 -1.53 15.79 7.94
N PHE A 59 -1.00 14.68 7.46
CA PHE A 59 -0.95 14.35 6.04
C PHE A 59 -0.93 12.83 5.85
N GLY A 60 -0.97 12.39 4.60
CA GLY A 60 -1.09 10.98 4.23
C GLY A 60 -2.47 10.66 3.67
N HIS A 61 -2.59 9.50 3.02
CA HIS A 61 -3.82 9.08 2.33
C HIS A 61 -5.02 8.98 3.30
N TYR A 62 -4.73 8.70 4.56
CA TYR A 62 -5.68 8.53 5.65
C TYR A 62 -5.48 9.54 6.80
N CYS A 63 -4.70 10.62 6.57
CA CYS A 63 -4.29 11.57 7.61
C CYS A 63 -3.56 10.89 8.78
N GLU A 64 -2.73 9.90 8.47
CA GLU A 64 -2.06 9.00 9.42
C GLU A 64 -0.69 9.49 9.88
N TYR A 65 -0.11 10.47 9.19
CA TYR A 65 1.19 11.03 9.53
C TYR A 65 1.05 12.44 10.10
N GLN A 66 1.91 12.78 11.06
CA GLN A 66 1.97 14.10 11.67
C GLN A 66 3.42 14.57 11.80
N LEU A 67 3.72 15.81 11.39
CA LEU A 67 5.00 16.51 11.60
C LEU A 67 4.87 17.58 12.70
N TYR A 68 5.58 17.45 13.81
CA TYR A 68 5.54 18.50 14.84
C TYR A 68 6.44 19.68 14.48
N GLN A 69 6.05 20.88 14.94
CA GLN A 69 6.83 22.08 14.69
C GLN A 69 8.20 21.98 15.37
N GLY A 70 9.28 22.15 14.61
CA GLY A 70 10.66 22.04 15.10
C GLY A 70 11.24 20.62 15.08
N GLU A 71 10.46 19.63 14.64
CA GLU A 71 10.93 18.26 14.38
C GLU A 71 11.54 18.19 12.96
N THR A 72 12.66 17.49 12.80
CA THR A 72 13.19 17.13 11.48
C THR A 72 12.36 16.01 10.85
N ILE A 73 12.43 15.87 9.53
CA ILE A 73 11.76 14.77 8.83
C ILE A 73 12.22 13.41 9.39
N SER A 74 13.52 13.25 9.67
CA SER A 74 14.08 12.01 10.22
C SER A 74 13.51 11.68 11.60
N GLU A 75 13.43 12.66 12.49
CA GLU A 75 12.84 12.47 13.82
C GLU A 75 11.36 12.10 13.73
N ALA A 76 10.61 12.76 12.84
CA ALA A 76 9.21 12.44 12.63
C ALA A 76 9.02 11.02 12.10
N ILE A 77 9.83 10.60 11.13
CA ILE A 77 9.84 9.23 10.62
C ILE A 77 10.12 8.24 11.76
N GLU A 78 11.20 8.42 12.51
CA GLU A 78 11.55 7.52 13.61
C GLU A 78 10.45 7.40 14.66
N ARG A 79 9.83 8.52 15.04
CA ARG A 79 8.73 8.53 16.01
C ARG A 79 7.52 7.75 15.48
N GLN A 80 7.14 7.97 14.22
CA GLN A 80 6.02 7.27 13.59
C GLN A 80 6.29 5.76 13.50
N PHE A 81 7.51 5.35 13.12
CA PHE A 81 7.92 3.94 13.09
C PHE A 81 7.94 3.31 14.50
N ARG A 82 8.48 4.00 15.52
CA ARG A 82 8.48 3.49 16.90
C ARG A 82 7.08 3.24 17.43
N HIS A 83 6.15 4.17 17.21
CA HIS A 83 4.75 3.99 17.62
C HIS A 83 4.10 2.77 16.96
N ARG A 84 4.47 2.47 15.70
CA ARG A 84 4.00 1.26 15.00
C ARG A 84 4.62 -0.02 15.54
N GLN A 85 5.89 0.01 15.98
CA GLN A 85 6.57 -1.15 16.57
C GLN A 85 6.02 -1.52 17.96
N THR A 86 5.65 -0.54 18.79
CA THR A 86 5.17 -0.81 20.15
C THR A 86 3.69 -1.17 20.22
N ASN A 87 2.90 -0.85 19.18
CA ASN A 87 1.47 -1.17 19.10
C ASN A 87 1.22 -2.35 18.15
N MET A 88 1.49 -3.55 18.65
CA MET A 88 1.30 -4.83 17.93
C MET A 88 -0.18 -5.13 17.60
N PHE A 89 -1.15 -4.39 18.16
CA PHE A 89 -2.59 -4.69 18.10
C PHE A 89 -3.49 -3.59 17.47
N GLY A 90 -2.97 -2.73 16.58
CA GLY A 90 -3.91 -1.88 15.80
C GLY A 90 -3.40 -0.60 15.14
N SER A 91 -2.09 -0.39 14.96
CA SER A 91 -1.59 0.90 14.42
C SER A 91 -1.17 0.90 12.95
N GLN A 92 -1.45 -0.17 12.20
CA GLN A 92 -1.55 -0.08 10.74
C GLN A 92 -3.04 -0.16 10.39
N MET A 93 -3.75 0.96 10.47
CA MET A 93 -5.14 0.95 9.99
C MET A 93 -5.22 1.02 8.46
N HIS A 94 -4.14 1.39 7.76
CA HIS A 94 -4.33 2.03 6.45
C HIS A 94 -3.07 2.08 5.55
N GLU A 95 -2.13 1.16 5.72
CA GLU A 95 -1.31 0.80 4.55
C GLU A 95 -2.03 -0.35 3.87
N ARG A 96 -2.17 -0.32 2.53
CA ARG A 96 -2.29 -1.58 1.79
C ARG A 96 -1.04 -2.35 2.16
N ARG A 97 -1.13 -3.22 3.18
CA ARG A 97 -0.12 -4.25 3.35
C ARG A 97 -0.02 -4.93 1.99
N SER A 98 1.19 -4.99 1.44
CA SER A 98 1.50 -5.87 0.32
C SER A 98 1.37 -7.30 0.81
N CYS A 99 0.11 -7.71 0.99
CA CYS A 99 -0.25 -9.04 1.39
C CYS A 99 0.12 -9.96 0.25
N TYR A 100 0.76 -11.08 0.58
CA TYR A 100 0.84 -12.17 -0.36
C TYR A 100 -0.57 -12.75 -0.55
N THR A 101 -1.18 -12.45 -1.71
CA THR A 101 -2.58 -12.80 -2.00
C THR A 101 -2.76 -14.21 -2.54
N MET A 102 -1.67 -14.93 -2.85
CA MET A 102 -1.73 -16.27 -3.43
C MET A 102 -1.85 -17.39 -2.37
N LEU A 103 -1.97 -17.02 -1.09
CA LEU A 103 -2.24 -17.93 0.03
C LEU A 103 -3.69 -17.74 0.51
N ASP A 104 -4.63 -18.40 -0.17
CA ASP A 104 -6.07 -18.25 0.06
C ASP A 104 -6.52 -18.64 1.48
N THR A 105 -5.74 -19.46 2.20
CA THR A 105 -6.13 -20.04 3.50
C THR A 105 -5.12 -19.78 4.62
N CYS A 106 -4.26 -18.76 4.49
CA CYS A 106 -3.39 -18.38 5.60
C CYS A 106 -4.16 -17.59 6.66
N ASP A 107 -4.63 -18.30 7.69
CA ASP A 107 -5.10 -17.67 8.92
C ASP A 107 -3.87 -17.36 9.80
N SER A 108 -3.15 -16.30 9.44
CA SER A 108 -2.14 -15.73 10.33
C SER A 108 -2.86 -14.81 11.32
N GLY A 109 -2.55 -14.92 12.62
CA GLY A 109 -3.01 -13.92 13.60
C GLY A 109 -2.53 -12.49 13.27
N LEU A 110 -1.62 -12.35 12.29
CA LEU A 110 -1.25 -11.10 11.65
C LEU A 110 -2.14 -10.86 10.42
N LEU A 111 -2.66 -9.64 10.26
CA LEU A 111 -3.62 -9.24 9.22
C LEU A 111 -3.28 -9.66 7.76
N CYS A 112 -2.02 -9.98 7.44
CA CYS A 112 -1.58 -10.77 6.27
C CYS A 112 -0.04 -10.95 6.29
N LEU A 113 0.48 -11.90 5.51
CA LEU A 113 1.92 -12.15 5.32
C LEU A 113 2.53 -11.29 4.20
N ASP A 114 3.78 -10.88 4.38
CA ASP A 114 4.64 -10.32 3.32
C ASP A 114 5.23 -11.47 2.46
N TRP A 115 5.58 -11.20 1.20
CA TRP A 115 6.15 -12.23 0.32
C TRP A 115 7.47 -12.83 0.85
N ARG A 116 8.24 -12.08 1.65
CA ARG A 116 9.49 -12.55 2.28
C ARG A 116 9.25 -13.58 3.36
N GLN A 117 8.00 -13.74 3.79
CA GLN A 117 7.56 -14.65 4.84
C GLN A 117 6.99 -15.96 4.28
N ILE A 118 7.16 -16.20 2.97
CA ILE A 118 6.72 -17.41 2.29
C ILE A 118 7.97 -18.22 1.96
N CYS A 119 8.02 -19.47 2.41
CA CYS A 119 9.15 -20.37 2.22
C CYS A 119 10.46 -19.83 2.79
N ASP A 120 10.39 -19.13 3.92
CA ASP A 120 11.55 -18.59 4.63
C ASP A 120 12.06 -19.52 5.75
N GLY A 121 11.36 -20.63 5.98
CA GLY A 121 11.65 -21.61 7.01
C GLY A 121 10.99 -21.30 8.36
N GLU A 122 10.23 -20.22 8.48
CA GLU A 122 9.48 -19.84 9.69
C GLU A 122 7.97 -20.03 9.49
N GLN A 123 7.33 -20.81 10.38
CA GLN A 123 5.88 -20.97 10.35
C GLN A 123 5.18 -19.68 10.82
N ASN A 124 4.62 -18.93 9.87
CA ASN A 124 3.92 -17.67 10.09
C ASN A 124 2.39 -17.79 9.95
N CYS A 125 1.86 -18.82 9.28
CA CYS A 125 0.44 -19.17 9.30
C CYS A 125 0.10 -20.21 10.39
N ILE A 126 -1.14 -20.23 10.89
CA ILE A 126 -1.59 -21.12 11.98
C ILE A 126 -1.53 -22.63 11.65
N TYR A 127 -1.21 -23.00 10.41
CA TYR A 127 -0.94 -24.38 10.00
C TYR A 127 0.33 -24.54 9.13
N GLY A 128 1.18 -23.51 9.05
CA GLY A 128 2.44 -23.57 8.29
C GLY A 128 2.28 -23.67 6.78
N ILE A 129 1.12 -23.30 6.25
CA ILE A 129 0.84 -23.34 4.81
C ILE A 129 1.72 -22.37 3.99
N ASP A 130 2.28 -21.35 4.64
CA ASP A 130 3.31 -20.48 4.09
C ASP A 130 4.63 -21.21 3.77
N GLU A 131 4.86 -22.37 4.37
CA GLU A 131 6.03 -23.23 4.17
C GLU A 131 5.69 -24.52 3.39
N ASP A 132 4.46 -24.64 2.89
CA ASP A 132 4.02 -25.80 2.12
C ASP A 132 4.21 -25.60 0.62
N ASN A 133 4.62 -26.68 -0.06
CA ASN A 133 4.80 -26.72 -1.52
C ASN A 133 5.78 -25.64 -2.07
N CYS A 134 6.81 -25.27 -1.30
CA CYS A 134 7.85 -24.34 -1.73
C CYS A 134 8.56 -24.79 -3.02
N ASP A 135 8.63 -26.10 -3.25
CA ASP A 135 9.09 -26.70 -4.49
C ASP A 135 8.28 -26.26 -5.71
N LYS A 136 6.98 -25.94 -5.57
CA LYS A 136 6.17 -25.39 -6.68
C LYS A 136 6.57 -23.97 -7.08
N LEU A 137 7.09 -23.18 -6.14
CA LEU A 137 7.76 -21.91 -6.47
C LEU A 137 9.11 -22.17 -7.14
N GLU A 138 9.71 -23.35 -6.94
CA GLU A 138 10.92 -23.79 -7.62
C GLU A 138 10.70 -24.28 -9.06
N PHE A 139 9.51 -24.80 -9.36
CA PHE A 139 9.16 -25.39 -10.66
C PHE A 139 8.63 -24.42 -11.70
N ASN A 140 8.44 -23.13 -11.37
CA ASN A 140 8.04 -22.19 -12.40
C ASN A 140 9.23 -21.83 -13.30
N GLU A 141 9.05 -22.06 -14.60
CA GLU A 141 9.96 -21.54 -15.61
C GLU A 141 9.45 -20.16 -16.01
N CYS A 142 10.30 -19.14 -15.90
CA CYS A 142 10.00 -17.80 -16.40
C CYS A 142 10.15 -17.76 -17.92
N GLU A 143 9.49 -16.81 -18.57
CA GLU A 143 9.64 -16.61 -20.01
C GLU A 143 11.08 -16.16 -20.36
N GLU A 144 11.51 -16.30 -21.62
CA GLU A 144 12.89 -15.99 -22.05
C GLU A 144 13.36 -14.56 -21.71
N ASN A 145 12.43 -13.62 -21.54
CA ASN A 145 12.66 -12.21 -21.23
C ASN A 145 12.48 -11.86 -19.74
N GLU A 146 12.36 -12.85 -18.88
CA GLU A 146 12.14 -12.67 -17.44
C GLU A 146 13.31 -13.22 -16.62
N TYR A 147 13.54 -12.60 -15.46
CA TYR A 147 14.47 -13.07 -14.46
C TYR A 147 13.71 -13.77 -13.33
N ARG A 148 14.21 -14.94 -12.94
CA ARG A 148 13.68 -15.73 -11.83
C ARG A 148 14.32 -15.33 -10.51
N CYS A 149 13.52 -14.72 -9.63
CA CYS A 149 13.92 -14.42 -8.27
C CYS A 149 14.11 -15.70 -7.44
N ALA A 150 14.87 -15.62 -6.34
CA ALA A 150 15.15 -16.76 -5.47
C ALA A 150 13.87 -17.37 -4.85
N ASN A 151 12.81 -16.57 -4.71
CA ASN A 151 11.48 -16.97 -4.26
C ASN A 151 10.58 -17.51 -5.38
N GLY A 152 11.14 -17.79 -6.55
CA GLY A 152 10.41 -18.27 -7.72
C GLY A 152 9.76 -17.19 -8.56
N MET A 153 9.49 -15.97 -8.07
CA MET A 153 8.80 -14.97 -8.88
C MET A 153 9.55 -14.60 -10.16
N CYS A 154 8.81 -14.44 -11.26
CA CYS A 154 9.33 -13.95 -12.52
C CYS A 154 9.12 -12.45 -12.61
N ILE A 155 10.20 -11.71 -12.86
CA ILE A 155 10.15 -10.27 -13.13
C ILE A 155 10.66 -10.03 -14.55
N PRO A 156 10.20 -8.99 -15.26
CA PRO A 156 10.82 -8.62 -16.53
C PRO A 156 12.33 -8.41 -16.34
N GLY A 157 13.15 -8.98 -17.24
CA GLY A 157 14.61 -8.98 -17.09
C GLY A 157 15.22 -7.58 -17.02
N GLU A 158 14.50 -6.56 -17.49
CA GLU A 158 14.88 -5.14 -17.37
C GLU A 158 14.93 -4.64 -15.91
N TYR A 159 14.21 -5.27 -14.97
CA TYR A 159 14.22 -4.93 -13.55
C TYR A 159 15.26 -5.73 -12.75
N PHE A 160 15.93 -6.71 -13.37
CA PHE A 160 16.95 -7.47 -12.66
C PHE A 160 18.25 -6.65 -12.53
N LEU A 161 18.65 -6.37 -11.29
CA LEU A 161 19.83 -5.55 -10.94
C LEU A 161 19.76 -4.11 -11.47
N ASP A 162 18.56 -3.54 -11.60
CA ASP A 162 18.37 -2.15 -12.02
C ASP A 162 18.73 -1.11 -10.93
N GLY A 163 18.98 -1.58 -9.71
CA GLY A 163 19.42 -0.76 -8.58
C GLY A 163 18.37 0.23 -8.10
N LYS A 164 17.09 -0.01 -8.39
CA LYS A 164 15.95 0.81 -7.99
C LYS A 164 15.03 0.12 -7.00
#